data_AF-A0A8T2IDM9-F1
#
_entry.id   AF-A0A8T2IDM9-F1
#
_cell.length_a   1.000
_cell.length_b   1.000
_cell.length_c   1.000
_cell.angle_alpha   90.00
_cell.angle_beta   90.00
_cell.angle_gamma   90.00
#
_symmetry.space_group_name_H-M   'P 1'
#
loop_
_entity.id
_entity.type
_entity.pdbx_description
1 polymer ?
#
loop_
_entity_poly.entity_id
_entity_poly.type
_entity_poly.pdbx_seq_one_letter_code
_entity_poly.pdbx_strand_id
1 'polypeptide(L)'
;TNDGIEQNLIEEIVNYKFKNSFFDIFLLAVFRFSVLILGYAILRLRHWWAIAITTLVTSAFLIVKVIQSGLLSKGAFGYVLPIVSFVLAWLETWFLDFKVLTQESEEERKYLAAHAAIIHPPLLYPGPHSDGQFYSPPESFAGSDNEFEDEEDAVGRRAVTPQEWEYVRQGKEALQVVEQILSLESNWKFEKRNDAGDVVFSLEIPFHGKTFILKTMMQCPAETVYQEVMLQPEKMVLWNKTVAACQILQRVDDNTLISYDVSAEAAGGMVSSRDFVNVRRIERRKDRYISVGISTTHHSKPPLSKYVRYVPTVTG
;
A
#
# COMPACT_ATOMS: atom_id res chain seq x y z
N THR A 1 -50.13 16.98 18.24
CA THR A 1 -50.22 18.44 18.43
C THR A 1 -49.16 19.09 17.56
N ASN A 2 -49.48 19.32 16.28
CA ASN A 2 -48.55 19.94 15.33
C ASN A 2 -48.37 21.45 15.57
N ASP A 3 -49.38 22.10 16.13
CA ASP A 3 -49.39 23.55 16.40
C ASP A 3 -48.28 24.00 17.35
N GLY A 4 -47.87 23.15 18.30
CA GLY A 4 -46.81 23.48 19.25
C GLY A 4 -45.40 23.47 18.64
N ILE A 5 -45.18 22.67 17.59
CA ILE A 5 -43.87 22.61 16.90
C ILE A 5 -43.71 23.83 16.00
N GLU A 6 -44.78 24.18 15.27
CA GLU A 6 -44.80 25.33 14.37
C GLU A 6 -44.63 26.64 15.13
N GLN A 7 -45.30 26.81 16.28
CA GLN A 7 -45.13 28.00 17.12
C GLN A 7 -43.71 28.14 17.68
N ASN A 8 -43.08 27.04 18.12
CA ASN A 8 -41.70 27.07 18.58
C ASN A 8 -40.72 27.42 17.44
N LEU A 9 -40.93 26.92 16.23
CA LEU A 9 -40.12 27.26 15.05
C LEU A 9 -40.26 28.74 14.68
N ILE A 10 -41.49 29.29 14.72
CA ILE A 10 -41.72 30.72 14.46
C ILE A 10 -41.03 31.57 15.53
N GLU A 11 -41.08 31.18 16.80
CA GLU A 11 -40.39 31.92 17.86
C GLU A 11 -38.87 31.84 17.73
N GLU A 12 -38.34 30.69 17.32
CA GLU A 12 -36.91 30.46 17.19
C GLU A 12 -36.30 31.12 15.94
N ILE A 13 -37.02 31.13 14.82
CA ILE A 13 -36.56 31.64 13.52
C ILE A 13 -37.04 33.09 13.28
N VAL A 14 -38.34 33.36 13.43
CA VAL A 14 -38.94 34.66 13.06
C VAL A 14 -38.78 35.68 14.19
N ASN A 15 -39.03 35.29 15.45
CA ASN A 15 -38.84 36.15 16.62
C ASN A 15 -37.45 35.97 17.25
N TYR A 16 -36.42 35.87 16.40
CA TYR A 16 -35.06 35.58 16.82
C TYR A 16 -34.57 36.56 17.90
N LYS A 17 -34.18 36.00 19.05
CA LYS A 17 -33.48 36.73 20.12
C LYS A 17 -32.18 36.01 20.44
N PHE A 18 -31.05 36.72 20.29
CA PHE A 18 -29.72 36.17 20.52
C PHE A 18 -29.52 35.49 21.89
N LYS A 19 -30.24 35.90 22.94
CA LYS A 19 -30.11 35.24 24.26
C LYS A 19 -30.95 33.96 24.40
N ASN A 20 -32.06 33.84 23.67
CA ASN A 20 -33.09 32.83 23.95
C ASN A 20 -33.33 31.83 22.80
N SER A 21 -32.96 32.21 21.56
CA SER A 21 -33.08 31.39 20.35
C SER A 21 -31.76 30.66 20.08
N PHE A 22 -31.86 29.42 19.58
CA PHE A 22 -30.73 28.59 19.19
C PHE A 22 -30.52 28.55 17.67
N PHE A 23 -31.27 29.33 16.90
CA PHE A 23 -31.16 29.38 15.44
C PHE A 23 -29.76 29.83 14.93
N ASP A 24 -29.05 30.62 15.73
CA ASP A 24 -27.67 31.01 15.44
C ASP A 24 -26.66 29.87 15.54
N ILE A 25 -26.95 28.82 16.32
CA ILE A 25 -26.14 27.59 16.35
C ILE A 25 -26.22 26.88 15.00
N PHE A 26 -27.43 26.80 14.43
CA PHE A 26 -27.65 26.24 13.10
C PHE A 26 -26.94 27.07 12.03
N LEU A 27 -27.11 28.40 12.05
CA LEU A 27 -26.42 29.28 11.10
C LEU A 27 -24.89 29.18 11.22
N LEU A 28 -24.35 29.05 12.43
CA LEU A 28 -22.92 28.86 12.66
C LEU A 28 -22.42 27.54 12.06
N ALA A 29 -23.20 26.45 12.16
CA ALA A 29 -22.86 25.17 11.57
C ALA A 29 -22.82 25.26 10.03
N VAL A 30 -23.83 25.88 9.41
CA VAL A 30 -23.90 26.08 7.95
C VAL A 30 -22.76 26.97 7.46
N PHE A 31 -22.47 28.06 8.18
CA PHE A 31 -21.37 28.97 7.84
C PHE A 31 -20.02 28.27 7.94
N ARG A 32 -19.76 27.55 9.04
CA ARG A 32 -18.53 26.77 9.23
C ARG A 32 -18.34 25.75 8.10
N PHE A 33 -19.39 25.00 7.76
CA PHE A 33 -19.36 24.02 6.67
C PHE A 33 -19.03 24.67 5.32
N SER A 34 -19.68 25.79 5.00
CA SER A 34 -19.46 26.54 3.76
C SER A 34 -18.01 27.05 3.65
N VAL A 35 -17.45 27.56 4.75
CA VAL A 35 -16.05 28.04 4.79
C VAL A 35 -15.05 26.89 4.61
N LEU A 36 -15.32 25.73 5.22
CA LEU A 36 -14.45 24.55 5.08
C LEU A 36 -14.47 24.01 3.64
N ILE A 37 -15.64 23.91 3.02
CA ILE A 37 -15.76 23.47 1.61
C ILE A 37 -15.10 24.47 0.68
N LEU A 38 -15.36 25.76 0.86
CA LEU A 38 -14.80 26.80 0.00
C LEU A 38 -13.27 26.89 0.15
N GLY A 39 -12.77 26.81 1.39
CA GLY A 39 -11.34 26.76 1.67
C GLY A 39 -10.69 25.50 1.09
N TYR A 40 -11.38 24.38 1.12
CA TYR A 40 -10.90 23.16 0.47
C TYR A 40 -10.85 23.30 -1.06
N ALA A 41 -11.92 23.80 -1.68
CA ALA A 41 -12.04 23.94 -3.13
C ALA A 41 -11.07 25.00 -3.72
N ILE A 42 -10.90 26.14 -3.04
CA ILE A 42 -10.09 27.26 -3.55
C ILE A 42 -8.63 27.16 -3.12
N LEU A 43 -8.36 26.81 -1.86
CA LEU A 43 -7.02 26.88 -1.28
C LEU A 43 -6.33 25.50 -1.18
N ARG A 44 -6.99 24.41 -1.61
CA ARG A 44 -6.53 23.02 -1.38
C ARG A 44 -6.00 22.85 0.05
N LEU A 45 -6.81 23.23 1.04
CA LEU A 45 -6.45 23.10 2.46
C LEU A 45 -6.20 21.62 2.81
N ARG A 46 -4.95 21.17 2.62
CA ARG A 46 -4.46 19.80 2.90
C ARG A 46 -4.07 19.58 4.35
N HIS A 47 -4.14 20.62 5.16
CA HIS A 47 -3.56 20.58 6.49
C HIS A 47 -4.62 20.52 7.59
N TRP A 48 -4.48 19.52 8.46
CA TRP A 48 -5.40 19.19 9.55
C TRP A 48 -5.61 20.31 10.59
N TRP A 49 -4.69 21.27 10.71
CA TRP A 49 -4.78 22.38 11.67
C TRP A 49 -5.92 23.36 11.38
N ALA A 50 -6.30 23.56 10.11
CA ALA A 50 -7.45 24.41 9.77
C ALA A 50 -8.76 23.83 10.33
N ILE A 51 -8.87 22.51 10.34
CA ILE A 51 -10.01 21.76 10.89
C ILE A 51 -10.00 21.86 12.42
N ALA A 52 -8.84 21.69 13.04
CA ALA A 52 -8.69 21.82 14.50
C ALA A 52 -9.09 23.22 15.01
N ILE A 53 -8.65 24.28 14.33
CA ILE A 53 -8.96 25.67 14.71
C ILE A 53 -10.46 25.97 14.57
N THR A 54 -11.08 25.61 13.45
CA THR A 54 -12.52 25.85 13.25
C THR A 54 -13.38 25.07 14.25
N THR A 55 -12.95 23.85 14.60
CA THR A 55 -13.59 23.04 15.66
C THR A 55 -13.46 23.70 17.03
N LEU A 56 -12.28 24.20 17.38
CA LEU A 56 -12.03 24.86 18.66
C LEU A 56 -12.85 26.14 18.80
N VAL A 57 -12.89 26.98 17.76
CA VAL A 57 -13.64 28.25 17.76
C VAL A 57 -15.14 27.99 17.89
N THR A 58 -15.68 27.03 17.12
CA THR A 58 -17.11 26.71 17.20
C THR A 58 -17.49 26.04 18.52
N SER A 59 -16.61 25.22 19.10
CA SER A 59 -16.86 24.61 20.42
C SER A 59 -16.86 25.65 21.53
N ALA A 60 -15.92 26.60 21.51
CA ALA A 60 -15.87 27.69 22.48
C ALA A 60 -17.13 28.59 22.42
N PHE A 61 -17.60 28.90 21.21
CA PHE A 61 -18.84 29.65 21.01
C PHE A 61 -20.05 28.94 21.62
N LEU A 62 -20.19 27.63 21.40
CA LEU A 62 -21.30 26.85 21.95
C LEU A 62 -21.30 26.84 23.48
N ILE A 63 -20.13 26.70 24.11
CA ILE A 63 -20.02 26.73 25.57
C ILE A 63 -20.52 28.08 26.11
N VAL A 64 -20.07 29.20 25.54
CA VAL A 64 -20.51 30.55 25.94
C VAL A 64 -22.02 30.72 25.76
N LYS A 65 -22.55 30.27 24.61
CA LYS A 65 -23.97 30.36 24.27
C LYS A 65 -24.84 29.53 25.22
N VAL A 66 -24.42 28.33 25.58
CA VAL A 66 -25.14 27.45 26.52
C VAL A 66 -25.22 28.09 27.91
N ILE A 67 -24.13 28.72 28.37
CA ILE A 67 -24.09 29.44 29.65
C ILE A 67 -25.04 30.66 29.62
N GLN A 68 -25.05 31.41 28.52
CA GLN A 68 -25.84 32.65 28.41
C GLN A 68 -27.34 32.43 28.23
N SER A 69 -27.73 31.32 27.58
CA SER A 69 -29.13 31.01 27.27
C SER A 69 -29.90 30.34 28.41
N GLY A 70 -29.22 30.02 29.52
CA GLY A 70 -29.84 29.33 30.66
C GLY A 70 -30.47 27.99 30.25
N LEU A 71 -29.90 27.34 29.23
CA LEU A 71 -30.48 26.18 28.53
C LEU A 71 -30.88 25.06 29.50
N LEU A 72 -30.14 24.89 30.60
CA LEU A 72 -30.40 23.95 31.71
C LEU A 72 -31.82 24.07 32.34
N SER A 73 -32.53 25.18 32.12
CA SER A 73 -33.87 25.42 32.65
C SER A 73 -35.02 25.11 31.68
N LYS A 74 -34.74 24.94 30.38
CA LYS A 74 -35.74 24.56 29.37
C LYS A 74 -35.75 23.04 29.24
N GLY A 75 -36.95 22.43 29.21
CA GLY A 75 -37.13 20.98 29.20
C GLY A 75 -36.49 20.24 28.01
N ALA A 76 -36.61 18.91 28.00
CA ALA A 76 -35.89 18.00 27.09
C ALA A 76 -35.94 18.35 25.59
N PHE A 77 -37.02 18.96 25.11
CA PHE A 77 -37.20 19.29 23.68
C PHE A 77 -36.29 20.43 23.19
N GLY A 78 -35.87 21.35 24.08
CA GLY A 78 -34.97 22.46 23.71
C GLY A 78 -33.54 22.02 23.37
N TYR A 79 -33.14 20.81 23.80
CA TYR A 79 -31.81 20.26 23.52
C TYR A 79 -31.77 19.44 22.23
N VAL A 80 -32.91 18.91 21.79
CA VAL A 80 -32.97 17.99 20.64
C VAL A 80 -32.55 18.71 19.36
N LEU A 81 -33.06 19.92 19.13
CA LEU A 81 -32.77 20.69 17.91
C LEU A 81 -31.28 21.06 17.76
N PRO A 82 -30.61 21.63 18.79
CA PRO A 82 -29.17 21.91 18.74
C PRO A 82 -28.31 20.65 18.63
N ILE A 83 -28.66 19.58 19.38
CA ILE A 83 -27.89 18.33 19.37
C ILE A 83 -28.01 17.64 18.01
N VAL A 84 -29.21 17.52 17.45
CA VAL A 84 -29.41 16.88 16.14
C VAL A 84 -28.74 17.68 15.04
N SER A 85 -28.86 19.02 15.05
CA SER A 85 -28.15 19.87 14.07
C SER A 85 -26.63 19.75 14.19
N PHE A 86 -26.09 19.66 15.41
CA PHE A 86 -24.66 19.51 15.64
C PHE A 86 -24.15 18.13 15.23
N VAL A 87 -24.90 17.07 15.54
CA VAL A 87 -24.56 15.69 15.20
C VAL A 87 -24.63 15.48 13.68
N LEU A 88 -25.66 15.99 13.00
CA LEU A 88 -25.76 15.89 11.53
C LEU A 88 -24.59 16.61 10.85
N ALA A 89 -24.26 17.84 11.28
CA ALA A 89 -23.11 18.57 10.76
C ALA A 89 -21.78 17.82 11.02
N TRP A 90 -21.60 17.22 12.20
CA TRP A 90 -20.41 16.43 12.51
C TRP A 90 -20.32 15.14 11.69
N LEU A 91 -21.45 14.47 11.42
CA LEU A 91 -21.50 13.22 10.66
C LEU A 91 -21.20 13.48 9.17
N GLU A 92 -21.72 14.58 8.62
CA GLU A 92 -21.40 15.03 7.26
C GLU A 92 -19.94 15.51 7.12
N THR A 93 -19.42 16.24 8.11
CA THR A 93 -18.01 16.65 8.14
C THR A 93 -17.09 15.45 8.29
N TRP A 94 -17.44 14.47 9.14
CA TRP A 94 -16.70 13.21 9.28
C TRP A 94 -16.70 12.41 7.97
N PHE A 95 -17.82 12.38 7.25
CA PHE A 95 -17.92 11.70 5.96
C PHE A 95 -16.99 12.36 4.92
N LEU A 96 -16.94 13.68 4.86
CA LEU A 96 -16.07 14.41 3.94
C LEU A 96 -14.60 14.28 4.36
N ASP A 97 -14.29 14.49 5.64
CA ASP A 97 -12.91 14.50 6.16
C ASP A 97 -12.25 13.11 6.15
N PHE A 98 -12.94 12.05 6.56
CA PHE A 98 -12.31 10.73 6.70
C PHE A 98 -12.49 9.83 5.49
N LYS A 99 -13.54 10.01 4.69
CA LYS A 99 -13.79 9.14 3.55
C LYS A 99 -13.31 9.77 2.24
N VAL A 100 -13.60 11.05 2.01
CA VAL A 100 -13.29 11.70 0.74
C VAL A 100 -11.83 12.15 0.70
N LEU A 101 -11.31 12.81 1.75
CA LEU A 101 -9.92 13.29 1.75
C LEU A 101 -8.89 12.17 1.76
N THR A 102 -9.15 11.08 2.48
CA THR A 102 -8.25 9.92 2.50
C THR A 102 -8.22 9.26 1.13
N GLN A 103 -9.40 9.06 0.52
CA GLN A 103 -9.53 8.48 -0.81
C GLN A 103 -8.84 9.35 -1.88
N GLU A 104 -9.05 10.66 -1.89
CA GLU A 104 -8.39 11.56 -2.84
C GLU A 104 -6.86 11.58 -2.63
N SER A 105 -6.38 11.54 -1.39
CA SER A 105 -4.95 11.48 -1.11
C SER A 105 -4.30 10.17 -1.60
N GLU A 106 -5.05 9.06 -1.54
CA GLU A 106 -4.61 7.78 -2.08
C GLU A 106 -4.63 7.75 -3.61
N GLU A 107 -5.64 8.34 -4.24
CA GLU A 107 -5.75 8.46 -5.70
C GLU A 107 -4.64 9.35 -6.27
N GLU A 108 -4.32 10.49 -5.64
CA GLU A 108 -3.21 11.34 -6.04
C GLU A 108 -1.86 10.61 -5.91
N ARG A 109 -1.68 9.81 -4.85
CA ARG A 109 -0.46 8.99 -4.68
C ARG A 109 -0.33 7.92 -5.77
N LYS A 110 -1.44 7.27 -6.15
CA LYS A 110 -1.48 6.31 -7.26
C LYS A 110 -1.17 6.97 -8.59
N TYR A 111 -1.74 8.16 -8.84
CA TYR A 111 -1.47 8.93 -10.05
C TYR A 111 0.00 9.34 -10.15
N LEU A 112 0.60 9.84 -9.06
CA LEU A 112 2.02 10.18 -9.03
C LEU A 112 2.93 8.97 -9.23
N ALA A 113 2.58 7.81 -8.66
CA ALA A 113 3.32 6.56 -8.89
C ALA A 113 3.22 6.10 -10.35
N ALA A 114 2.02 6.17 -10.95
CA ALA A 114 1.82 5.86 -12.36
C ALA A 114 2.56 6.85 -13.28
N HIS A 115 2.55 8.14 -12.95
CA HIS A 115 3.27 9.17 -13.71
C HIS A 115 4.78 9.01 -13.62
N ALA A 116 5.32 8.68 -12.43
CA ALA A 116 6.74 8.37 -12.27
C ALA A 116 7.16 7.13 -13.09
N ALA A 117 6.29 6.11 -13.16
CA ALA A 117 6.50 4.93 -13.99
C ALA A 117 6.45 5.22 -15.51
N ILE A 118 5.76 6.30 -15.93
CA ILE A 118 5.72 6.75 -17.33
C ILE A 118 6.98 7.56 -17.68
N ILE A 119 7.47 8.41 -16.77
CA ILE A 119 8.66 9.26 -17.01
C ILE A 119 9.96 8.44 -17.00
N HIS A 120 10.00 7.34 -16.23
CA HIS A 120 11.11 6.38 -16.23
C HIS A 120 10.68 5.05 -16.85
N PRO A 121 10.52 4.96 -18.18
CA PRO A 121 10.21 3.69 -18.82
C PRO A 121 11.36 2.70 -18.59
N PRO A 122 11.09 1.45 -18.17
CA PRO A 122 12.11 0.42 -18.13
C PRO A 122 12.66 0.20 -19.55
N LEU A 123 13.98 0.05 -19.69
CA LEU A 123 14.61 -0.28 -20.96
C LEU A 123 14.04 -1.62 -21.47
N LEU A 124 13.23 -1.54 -22.52
CA LEU A 124 12.41 -2.62 -23.09
C LEU A 124 13.13 -3.40 -24.22
N TYR A 125 14.45 -3.60 -24.17
CA TYR A 125 15.14 -4.36 -25.22
C TYR A 125 16.00 -5.51 -24.68
N PRO A 126 15.70 -6.77 -25.05
CA PRO A 126 16.67 -7.85 -25.01
C PRO A 126 17.65 -7.65 -26.18
N GLY A 127 18.96 -7.66 -25.90
CA GLY A 127 20.00 -7.65 -26.94
C GLY A 127 19.93 -8.93 -27.81
N PRO A 128 20.41 -8.89 -29.06
CA PRO A 128 20.24 -9.98 -30.01
C PRO A 128 21.00 -11.25 -29.58
N HIS A 129 20.30 -12.38 -29.68
CA HIS A 129 20.81 -13.74 -29.51
C HIS A 129 21.92 -14.05 -30.52
N SER A 130 23.06 -14.58 -30.04
CA SER A 130 24.07 -15.22 -30.89
C SER A 130 23.83 -16.73 -30.89
N ASP A 131 23.42 -17.25 -32.05
CA ASP A 131 23.22 -18.68 -32.27
C ASP A 131 24.56 -19.42 -32.21
N GLY A 132 24.67 -20.29 -31.21
CA GLY A 132 25.85 -21.08 -30.93
C GLY A 132 26.16 -22.05 -32.07
N GLN A 133 27.25 -21.79 -32.78
CA GLN A 133 27.86 -22.76 -33.65
C GLN A 133 29.37 -22.54 -33.67
N PHE A 134 30.11 -23.24 -32.82
CA PHE A 134 31.37 -23.86 -33.24
C PHE A 134 31.81 -24.94 -32.24
N TYR A 135 32.16 -26.10 -32.78
CA TYR A 135 32.55 -27.32 -32.08
C TYR A 135 34.01 -27.22 -31.64
N SER A 136 34.35 -27.68 -30.43
CA SER A 136 35.75 -27.88 -30.01
C SER A 136 36.19 -29.33 -30.28
N PRO A 137 37.25 -29.58 -31.08
CA PRO A 137 37.95 -30.87 -31.07
C PRO A 137 38.90 -30.96 -29.84
N PRO A 138 39.27 -32.19 -29.41
CA PRO A 138 39.91 -32.42 -28.12
C PRO A 138 41.46 -32.39 -28.14
N GLU A 139 41.99 -32.20 -26.94
CA GLU A 139 43.38 -32.37 -26.44
C GLU A 139 44.38 -31.22 -26.73
N SER A 140 45.34 -30.87 -25.85
CA SER A 140 46.02 -31.66 -24.81
C SER A 140 46.45 -30.83 -23.59
N PHE A 141 46.66 -31.54 -22.48
CA PHE A 141 47.32 -31.11 -21.24
C PHE A 141 48.75 -30.58 -21.46
N ALA A 142 49.08 -29.44 -20.86
CA ALA A 142 50.24 -29.25 -19.97
C ALA A 142 50.30 -27.77 -19.52
N GLY A 143 50.49 -27.56 -18.21
CA GLY A 143 50.60 -26.26 -17.54
C GLY A 143 51.71 -25.36 -18.11
N SER A 144 51.87 -24.10 -17.73
CA SER A 144 51.44 -23.33 -16.55
C SER A 144 52.48 -22.21 -16.54
N ASP A 145 52.13 -20.96 -16.86
CA ASP A 145 52.88 -19.75 -16.47
C ASP A 145 52.38 -18.48 -17.19
N ASN A 146 52.52 -17.36 -16.47
CA ASN A 146 52.84 -15.98 -16.88
C ASN A 146 51.77 -14.99 -17.40
N GLU A 147 51.62 -13.94 -16.58
CA GLU A 147 51.78 -12.50 -16.85
C GLU A 147 51.16 -11.84 -18.09
N PHE A 148 50.31 -10.85 -17.76
CA PHE A 148 50.15 -9.50 -18.34
C PHE A 148 50.00 -9.29 -19.85
N GLU A 149 48.97 -8.48 -20.14
CA GLU A 149 48.68 -7.71 -21.36
C GLU A 149 48.03 -8.51 -22.51
N ASP A 150 46.70 -8.37 -22.63
CA ASP A 150 46.17 -7.43 -23.62
C ASP A 150 44.69 -7.11 -23.33
N GLU A 151 44.47 -5.83 -23.05
CA GLU A 151 43.18 -5.16 -22.98
C GLU A 151 42.61 -5.03 -24.39
N GLU A 152 41.63 -5.85 -24.80
CA GLU A 152 40.66 -5.50 -25.84
C GLU A 152 39.63 -6.63 -25.99
N ASP A 153 38.62 -6.65 -25.10
CA ASP A 153 37.27 -7.23 -25.33
C ASP A 153 36.33 -7.15 -24.10
N ALA A 154 36.74 -6.49 -23.00
CA ALA A 154 35.91 -6.31 -21.80
C ALA A 154 35.07 -5.00 -21.81
N VAL A 155 34.29 -4.74 -22.87
CA VAL A 155 33.37 -3.59 -22.88
C VAL A 155 32.03 -3.99 -22.24
N GLY A 156 31.88 -3.76 -20.93
CA GLY A 156 30.57 -3.47 -20.32
C GLY A 156 30.19 -4.16 -19.01
N ARG A 157 30.90 -5.19 -18.53
CA ARG A 157 30.57 -5.82 -17.24
C ARG A 157 31.31 -5.13 -16.10
N ARG A 158 30.62 -4.22 -15.41
CA ARG A 158 31.05 -3.69 -14.10
C ARG A 158 31.39 -4.87 -13.18
N ALA A 159 32.50 -4.79 -12.46
CA ALA A 159 32.86 -5.79 -11.46
C ALA A 159 31.73 -5.94 -10.43
N VAL A 160 31.23 -7.17 -10.25
CA VAL A 160 30.16 -7.49 -9.29
C VAL A 160 30.64 -7.17 -7.88
N THR A 161 29.90 -6.32 -7.18
CA THR A 161 30.24 -5.97 -5.80
C THR A 161 29.98 -7.14 -4.84
N PRO A 162 30.67 -7.23 -3.69
CA PRO A 162 30.38 -8.26 -2.68
C PRO A 162 28.91 -8.28 -2.23
N GLN A 163 28.28 -7.11 -2.19
CA GLN A 163 26.86 -6.97 -1.84
C GLN A 163 25.94 -7.54 -2.93
N GLU A 164 26.24 -7.30 -4.20
CA GLU A 164 25.50 -7.88 -5.33
C GLU A 164 25.63 -9.41 -5.36
N TRP A 165 26.82 -9.93 -5.09
CA TRP A 165 27.04 -11.36 -4.96
C TRP A 165 26.19 -11.97 -3.83
N GLU A 166 26.11 -11.29 -2.69
CA GLU A 166 25.27 -11.71 -1.56
C GLU A 166 23.78 -11.71 -1.93
N TYR A 167 23.28 -10.70 -2.65
CA TYR A 167 21.89 -10.71 -3.11
C TYR A 167 21.61 -11.90 -4.04
N VAL A 168 22.51 -12.20 -4.98
CA VAL A 168 22.35 -13.36 -5.87
C VAL A 168 22.35 -14.67 -5.07
N ARG A 169 23.21 -14.80 -4.06
CA ARG A 169 23.26 -15.95 -3.16
C ARG A 169 21.93 -16.12 -2.41
N GLN A 170 21.41 -15.06 -1.79
CA GLN A 170 20.13 -15.05 -1.08
C GLN A 170 18.98 -15.49 -1.99
N GLY A 171 18.92 -14.96 -3.22
CA GLY A 171 17.89 -15.35 -4.19
C GLY A 171 17.96 -16.82 -4.60
N LYS A 172 19.16 -17.41 -4.73
CA LYS A 172 19.35 -18.83 -5.03
C LYS A 172 18.97 -19.73 -3.85
N GLU A 173 19.28 -19.33 -2.62
CA GLU A 173 18.89 -20.07 -1.41
C GLU A 173 17.38 -20.08 -1.21
N ALA A 174 16.73 -18.92 -1.39
CA ALA A 174 15.27 -18.82 -1.37
C ALA A 174 14.62 -19.74 -2.42
N LEU A 175 15.24 -19.84 -3.60
CA LEU A 175 14.77 -20.73 -4.66
C LEU A 175 14.81 -22.20 -4.24
N GLN A 176 15.91 -22.65 -3.66
CA GLN A 176 16.05 -24.03 -3.17
C GLN A 176 14.99 -24.37 -2.12
N VAL A 177 14.69 -23.44 -1.21
CA VAL A 177 13.64 -23.63 -0.19
C VAL A 177 12.27 -23.76 -0.83
N VAL A 178 11.93 -22.90 -1.80
CA VAL A 178 10.64 -22.99 -2.51
C VAL A 178 10.53 -24.29 -3.31
N GLU A 179 11.59 -24.72 -3.99
CA GLU A 179 11.61 -26.01 -4.67
C GLU A 179 11.39 -27.18 -3.72
N GLN A 180 12.02 -27.15 -2.53
CA GLN A 180 11.79 -28.14 -1.50
C GLN A 180 10.32 -28.15 -1.04
N ILE A 181 9.73 -26.97 -0.78
CA ILE A 181 8.30 -26.85 -0.42
C ILE A 181 7.42 -27.50 -1.49
N LEU A 182 7.68 -27.20 -2.77
CA LEU A 182 6.93 -27.75 -3.90
C LEU A 182 7.12 -29.26 -4.07
N SER A 183 8.30 -29.81 -3.73
CA SER A 183 8.56 -31.25 -3.77
C SER A 183 7.82 -32.03 -2.67
N LEU A 184 7.39 -31.36 -1.61
CA LEU A 184 6.71 -31.93 -0.45
C LEU A 184 5.19 -31.72 -0.49
N GLU A 185 4.59 -31.61 -1.67
CA GLU A 185 3.15 -31.36 -1.84
C GLU A 185 2.26 -32.37 -1.09
N SER A 186 2.66 -33.64 -1.03
CA SER A 186 1.94 -34.68 -0.27
C SER A 186 1.87 -34.42 1.24
N ASN A 187 2.75 -33.57 1.76
CA ASN A 187 2.88 -33.28 3.18
C ASN A 187 2.18 -31.96 3.56
N TRP A 188 1.61 -31.25 2.59
CA TRP A 188 0.89 -30.00 2.82
C TRP A 188 -0.37 -30.25 3.64
N LYS A 189 -0.54 -29.51 4.72
CA LYS A 189 -1.72 -29.57 5.59
C LYS A 189 -2.78 -28.61 5.09
N PHE A 190 -4.00 -29.10 4.89
CA PHE A 190 -5.13 -28.25 4.50
C PHE A 190 -5.48 -27.24 5.62
N GLU A 191 -5.67 -25.97 5.26
CA GLU A 191 -6.10 -24.92 6.21
C GLU A 191 -7.52 -24.43 5.88
N LYS A 192 -7.77 -24.01 4.63
CA LYS A 192 -9.04 -23.40 4.23
C LYS A 192 -9.31 -23.57 2.73
N ARG A 193 -10.59 -23.59 2.36
CA ARG A 193 -11.08 -23.49 0.99
C ARG A 193 -12.15 -22.41 0.89
N ASN A 194 -12.21 -21.69 -0.24
CA ASN A 194 -13.32 -20.77 -0.54
C ASN A 194 -14.30 -21.36 -1.57
N ASP A 195 -15.40 -20.66 -1.83
CA ASP A 195 -16.43 -21.10 -2.78
C ASP A 195 -15.94 -21.11 -4.25
N ALA A 196 -14.89 -20.34 -4.55
CA ALA A 196 -14.24 -20.34 -5.87
C ALA A 196 -13.32 -21.55 -6.09
N GLY A 197 -13.08 -22.36 -5.06
CA GLY A 197 -12.24 -23.55 -5.11
C GLY A 197 -10.76 -23.30 -4.79
N ASP A 198 -10.36 -22.08 -4.45
CA ASP A 198 -9.01 -21.74 -3.98
C ASP A 198 -8.75 -22.42 -2.64
N VAL A 199 -7.54 -22.97 -2.49
CA VAL A 199 -7.16 -23.72 -1.29
C VAL A 199 -5.91 -23.13 -0.67
N VAL A 200 -5.96 -22.92 0.63
CA VAL A 200 -4.81 -22.57 1.45
C VAL A 200 -4.35 -23.81 2.21
N PHE A 201 -3.06 -24.11 2.11
CA PHE A 201 -2.35 -25.13 2.87
C PHE A 201 -1.31 -24.50 3.79
N SER A 202 -0.75 -25.32 4.68
CA SER A 202 0.43 -24.99 5.45
C SER A 202 1.45 -26.13 5.49
N LEU A 203 2.72 -25.76 5.67
CA LEU A 203 3.82 -26.69 5.87
C LEU A 203 4.80 -26.08 6.88
N GLU A 204 5.24 -26.87 7.86
CA GLU A 204 6.28 -26.46 8.80
C GLU A 204 7.64 -26.69 8.14
N ILE A 205 8.40 -25.61 7.94
CA ILE A 205 9.72 -25.66 7.33
C ILE A 205 10.78 -25.40 8.42
N PRO A 206 11.83 -26.22 8.54
CA PRO A 206 12.93 -25.97 9.46
C PRO A 206 13.47 -24.54 9.31
N PHE A 207 13.66 -23.83 10.42
CA PHE A 207 14.16 -22.45 10.50
C PHE A 207 13.28 -21.35 9.90
N HIS A 208 12.30 -21.70 9.04
CA HIS A 208 11.37 -20.75 8.43
C HIS A 208 9.97 -20.77 9.08
N GLY A 209 9.65 -21.83 9.83
CA GLY A 209 8.40 -21.99 10.57
C GLY A 209 7.21 -22.35 9.68
N LYS A 210 6.00 -22.02 10.16
CA LYS A 210 4.76 -22.28 9.45
C LYS A 210 4.68 -21.44 8.18
N THR A 211 4.78 -22.09 7.03
CA THR A 211 4.66 -21.47 5.71
C THR A 211 3.28 -21.74 5.14
N PHE A 212 2.59 -20.70 4.68
CA PHE A 212 1.28 -20.82 4.03
C PHE A 212 1.42 -20.89 2.52
N ILE A 213 0.59 -21.72 1.88
CA ILE A 213 0.67 -22.02 0.45
C ILE A 213 -0.72 -21.84 -0.15
N LEU A 214 -0.86 -20.93 -1.11
CA LEU A 214 -2.11 -20.74 -1.86
C LEU A 214 -2.03 -21.54 -3.18
N LYS A 215 -3.02 -22.41 -3.40
CA LYS A 215 -3.20 -23.12 -4.67
C LYS A 215 -4.52 -22.71 -5.30
N THR A 216 -4.43 -22.14 -6.50
CA THR A 216 -5.57 -21.66 -7.29
C THR A 216 -5.42 -22.10 -8.75
N MET A 217 -6.54 -22.28 -9.44
CA MET A 217 -6.59 -22.60 -10.86
C MET A 217 -7.06 -21.37 -11.63
N MET A 218 -6.25 -20.88 -12.55
CA MET A 218 -6.56 -19.70 -13.35
C MET A 218 -6.99 -20.09 -14.77
N GLN A 219 -8.03 -19.45 -15.30
CA GLN A 219 -8.52 -19.64 -16.67
C GLN A 219 -7.73 -18.78 -17.67
N CYS A 220 -6.40 -18.84 -17.61
CA CYS A 220 -5.51 -18.13 -18.53
C CYS A 220 -4.17 -18.88 -18.69
N PRO A 221 -3.39 -18.57 -19.74
CA PRO A 221 -2.05 -19.14 -19.92
C PRO A 221 -1.09 -18.74 -18.78
N ALA A 222 -0.18 -19.64 -18.41
CA ALA A 222 0.84 -19.36 -17.40
C ALA A 222 1.72 -18.14 -17.72
N GLU A 223 1.98 -17.90 -19.02
CA GLU A 223 2.74 -16.75 -19.49
C GLU A 223 2.08 -15.42 -19.13
N THR A 224 0.74 -15.35 -19.14
CA THR A 224 0.00 -14.14 -18.75
C THR A 224 0.23 -13.82 -17.27
N VAL A 225 0.16 -14.83 -16.41
CA VAL A 225 0.43 -14.66 -14.97
C VAL A 225 1.89 -14.26 -14.74
N TYR A 226 2.82 -14.87 -15.46
CA TYR A 226 4.24 -14.52 -15.41
C TYR A 226 4.50 -13.05 -15.74
N GLN A 227 3.91 -12.54 -16.83
CA GLN A 227 4.08 -11.15 -17.27
C GLN A 227 3.47 -10.15 -16.27
N GLU A 228 2.24 -10.40 -15.82
CA GLU A 228 1.50 -9.46 -14.96
C GLU A 228 1.97 -9.46 -13.50
N VAL A 229 2.38 -10.62 -12.97
CA VAL A 229 2.71 -10.78 -11.54
C VAL A 229 4.22 -10.75 -11.28
N MET A 230 5.03 -11.35 -12.16
CA MET A 230 6.47 -11.53 -11.90
C MET A 230 7.31 -10.45 -12.60
N LEU A 231 7.03 -10.11 -13.85
CA LEU A 231 7.84 -9.17 -14.62
C LEU A 231 7.52 -7.70 -14.36
N GLN A 232 6.30 -7.38 -13.91
CA GLN A 232 5.83 -6.01 -13.72
C GLN A 232 5.35 -5.75 -12.27
N PRO A 233 6.17 -6.01 -11.24
CA PRO A 233 5.73 -5.95 -9.85
C PRO A 233 5.26 -4.55 -9.42
N GLU A 234 5.80 -3.48 -10.02
CA GLU A 234 5.36 -2.11 -9.72
C GLU A 234 3.95 -1.81 -10.26
N LYS A 235 3.56 -2.41 -11.39
CA LYS A 235 2.21 -2.25 -11.96
C LYS A 235 1.17 -3.10 -11.24
N MET A 236 1.58 -4.18 -10.57
CA MET A 236 0.69 -5.02 -9.77
C MET A 236 -0.11 -4.22 -8.74
N VAL A 237 0.46 -3.13 -8.22
CA VAL A 237 -0.19 -2.22 -7.25
C VAL A 237 -1.49 -1.60 -7.79
N LEU A 238 -1.64 -1.48 -9.11
CA LEU A 238 -2.83 -0.89 -9.73
C LEU A 238 -4.08 -1.75 -9.55
N TRP A 239 -3.91 -3.08 -9.46
CA TRP A 239 -5.03 -4.02 -9.38
C TRP A 239 -5.02 -4.87 -8.10
N ASN A 240 -3.86 -5.09 -7.49
CA ASN A 240 -3.74 -5.86 -6.25
C ASN A 240 -3.92 -4.97 -5.02
N LYS A 241 -5.12 -4.96 -4.44
CA LYS A 241 -5.46 -4.16 -3.26
C LYS A 241 -4.73 -4.57 -1.97
N THR A 242 -4.05 -5.70 -1.95
CA THR A 242 -3.27 -6.16 -0.77
C THR A 242 -1.88 -5.52 -0.70
N VAL A 243 -1.44 -4.87 -1.78
CA VAL A 243 -0.14 -4.18 -1.87
C VAL A 243 -0.40 -2.68 -2.02
N ALA A 244 0.10 -1.90 -1.07
CA ALA A 244 -0.07 -0.45 -1.05
C ALA A 244 0.99 0.30 -1.87
N ALA A 245 2.19 -0.27 -2.00
CA ALA A 245 3.28 0.23 -2.83
C ALA A 245 4.26 -0.89 -3.17
N CYS A 246 4.90 -0.80 -4.34
CA CYS A 246 6.01 -1.64 -4.78
C CYS A 246 6.97 -0.76 -5.57
N GLN A 247 8.27 -0.85 -5.27
CA GLN A 247 9.32 -0.11 -5.95
C GLN A 247 10.54 -1.01 -6.16
N ILE A 248 11.06 -1.08 -7.38
CA ILE A 248 12.34 -1.76 -7.65
C ILE A 248 13.47 -0.81 -7.24
N LEU A 249 14.32 -1.24 -6.31
CA LEU A 249 15.44 -0.45 -5.81
C LEU A 249 16.70 -0.64 -6.65
N GLN A 250 16.97 -1.89 -7.06
CA GLN A 250 18.17 -2.27 -7.81
C GLN A 250 17.88 -3.53 -8.62
N ARG A 251 18.42 -3.63 -9.83
CA ARG A 251 18.52 -4.88 -10.60
C ARG A 251 19.98 -5.32 -10.57
N VAL A 252 20.23 -6.54 -10.11
CA VAL A 252 21.58 -7.08 -9.92
C VAL A 252 22.01 -7.86 -11.15
N ASP A 253 21.13 -8.71 -11.67
CA ASP A 253 21.29 -9.42 -12.93
C ASP A 253 19.91 -9.58 -13.60
N ASP A 254 19.84 -10.35 -14.69
CA ASP A 254 18.60 -10.58 -15.44
C ASP A 254 17.50 -11.26 -14.61
N ASN A 255 17.89 -11.98 -13.56
CA ASN A 255 17.00 -12.81 -12.75
C ASN A 255 16.81 -12.28 -11.33
N THR A 256 17.65 -11.35 -10.86
CA THR A 256 17.74 -10.96 -9.46
C THR A 256 17.53 -9.45 -9.30
N LEU A 257 16.55 -9.07 -8.50
CA LEU A 257 16.21 -7.67 -8.21
C LEU A 257 15.97 -7.46 -6.73
N ILE A 258 16.12 -6.22 -6.27
CA ILE A 258 15.78 -5.79 -4.91
C ILE A 258 14.52 -4.95 -5.01
N SER A 259 13.49 -5.29 -4.24
CA SER A 259 12.25 -4.54 -4.14
C SER A 259 12.03 -3.96 -2.75
N TYR A 260 11.35 -2.81 -2.72
CA TYR A 260 10.71 -2.25 -1.55
C TYR A 260 9.20 -2.39 -1.71
N ASP A 261 8.57 -3.11 -0.79
CA ASP A 261 7.15 -3.41 -0.85
C ASP A 261 6.47 -2.89 0.41
N VAL A 262 5.22 -2.45 0.30
CA VAL A 262 4.38 -2.03 1.42
C VAL A 262 3.05 -2.78 1.32
N SER A 263 2.68 -3.51 2.36
CA SER A 263 1.37 -4.15 2.43
C SER A 263 0.29 -3.13 2.75
N ALA A 264 -0.91 -3.33 2.21
CA ALA A 264 -2.08 -2.61 2.69
C ALA A 264 -2.46 -3.07 4.11
N GLU A 265 -3.29 -2.29 4.78
CA GLU A 265 -3.91 -2.71 6.04
C GLU A 265 -4.86 -3.88 5.78
N ALA A 266 -4.89 -4.83 6.72
CA ALA A 266 -5.71 -6.03 6.62
C ALA A 266 -6.66 -6.16 7.81
N ALA A 267 -7.62 -7.09 7.70
CA ALA A 267 -8.61 -7.39 8.74
C ALA A 267 -9.38 -6.16 9.25
N GLY A 268 -9.77 -5.26 8.34
CA GLY A 268 -10.52 -4.05 8.70
C GLY A 268 -9.75 -3.06 9.58
N GLY A 269 -8.42 -3.01 9.46
CA GLY A 269 -7.54 -2.11 10.22
C GLY A 269 -6.95 -2.73 11.50
N MET A 270 -7.30 -3.97 11.85
CA MET A 270 -6.67 -4.68 12.98
C MET A 270 -5.20 -5.01 12.71
N VAL A 271 -4.81 -5.12 11.44
CA VAL A 271 -3.48 -5.50 10.99
C VAL A 271 -2.92 -4.31 10.21
N SER A 272 -2.04 -3.53 10.85
CA SER A 272 -1.43 -2.31 10.28
C SER A 272 -0.59 -2.55 9.01
N SER A 273 -0.27 -1.50 8.27
CA SER A 273 0.63 -1.64 7.11
C SER A 273 2.06 -2.01 7.54
N ARG A 274 2.72 -2.89 6.78
CA ARG A 274 4.13 -3.26 6.98
C ARG A 274 4.93 -2.89 5.74
N ASP A 275 6.21 -2.57 5.94
CA ASP A 275 7.15 -2.42 4.83
C ASP A 275 8.18 -3.55 4.80
N PHE A 276 8.70 -3.82 3.61
CA PHE A 276 9.55 -4.95 3.31
C PHE A 276 10.67 -4.51 2.36
N VAL A 277 11.86 -5.07 2.54
CA VAL A 277 12.95 -4.97 1.57
C VAL A 277 13.33 -6.40 1.22
N ASN A 278 13.19 -6.77 -0.05
CA ASN A 278 13.31 -8.15 -0.49
C ASN A 278 14.34 -8.25 -1.62
N VAL A 279 15.19 -9.29 -1.59
CA VAL A 279 15.74 -9.83 -2.83
C VAL A 279 14.65 -10.69 -3.46
N ARG A 280 14.43 -10.54 -4.76
CA ARG A 280 13.59 -11.43 -5.56
C ARG A 280 14.41 -12.06 -6.67
N ARG A 281 14.26 -13.38 -6.85
CA ARG A 281 14.86 -14.12 -7.96
C ARG A 281 13.78 -14.75 -8.82
N ILE A 282 13.84 -14.49 -10.12
CA ILE A 282 12.88 -14.97 -11.12
C ILE A 282 13.59 -15.99 -12.01
N GLU A 283 13.02 -17.19 -12.13
CA GLU A 283 13.50 -18.23 -13.04
C GLU A 283 12.39 -18.73 -13.95
N ARG A 284 12.72 -18.82 -15.24
CA ARG A 284 11.90 -19.48 -16.25
C ARG A 284 12.42 -20.90 -16.46
N ARG A 285 11.52 -21.87 -16.38
CA ARG A 285 11.79 -23.28 -16.68
C ARG A 285 10.88 -23.76 -17.81
N LYS A 286 11.11 -25.00 -18.25
CA LYS A 286 10.37 -25.58 -19.38
C LYS A 286 8.85 -25.70 -19.11
N ASP A 287 8.48 -25.99 -17.87
CA ASP A 287 7.10 -26.30 -17.44
C ASP A 287 6.51 -25.26 -16.47
N ARG A 288 7.31 -24.30 -15.99
CA ARG A 288 6.90 -23.36 -14.94
C ARG A 288 7.70 -22.07 -14.93
N TYR A 289 7.13 -21.05 -14.30
CA TYR A 289 7.79 -19.80 -13.94
C TYR A 289 7.81 -19.69 -12.42
N ILE A 290 8.94 -19.28 -11.85
CA ILE A 290 9.12 -19.19 -10.40
C ILE A 290 9.65 -17.79 -10.07
N SER A 291 9.04 -17.12 -9.10
CA SER A 291 9.53 -15.85 -8.53
C SER A 291 9.64 -16.02 -7.03
N VAL A 292 10.85 -16.19 -6.52
CA VAL A 292 11.09 -16.31 -5.08
C VAL A 292 11.54 -15.00 -4.47
N GLY A 293 11.31 -14.82 -3.17
CA GLY A 293 11.74 -13.67 -2.40
C GLY A 293 12.29 -14.05 -1.03
N ILE A 294 13.21 -13.23 -0.52
CA ILE A 294 13.73 -13.33 0.85
C ILE A 294 14.04 -11.92 1.36
N SER A 295 13.81 -11.68 2.65
CA SER A 295 14.14 -10.39 3.25
C SER A 295 15.63 -10.09 3.13
N THR A 296 15.94 -8.82 2.83
CA THR A 296 17.31 -8.32 2.81
C THR A 296 17.39 -6.91 3.37
N THR A 297 18.58 -6.33 3.37
CA THR A 297 18.81 -4.93 3.69
C THR A 297 19.24 -4.18 2.44
N HIS A 298 18.84 -2.91 2.32
CA HIS A 298 19.26 -2.04 1.24
C HIS A 298 19.42 -0.62 1.77
N HIS A 299 20.56 0.01 1.48
CA HIS A 299 20.95 1.30 2.06
C HIS A 299 19.96 2.44 1.75
N SER A 300 19.26 2.37 0.61
CA SER A 300 18.26 3.39 0.23
C SER A 300 16.93 3.28 0.98
N LYS A 301 16.68 2.19 1.71
CA LYS A 301 15.43 1.93 2.45
C LYS A 301 15.70 1.39 3.87
N PRO A 302 16.37 2.18 4.75
CA PRO A 302 16.48 1.82 6.16
C PRO A 302 15.09 1.72 6.81
N PRO A 303 14.95 1.04 7.96
CA PRO A 303 13.70 1.04 8.71
C PRO A 303 13.26 2.47 9.06
N LEU A 304 12.03 2.82 8.72
CA LEU A 304 11.43 4.13 9.00
C LEU A 304 10.37 3.99 10.09
N SER A 305 10.16 5.03 10.92
CA SER A 305 9.12 5.00 11.97
C SER A 305 7.69 4.89 11.44
N LYS A 306 7.48 5.23 10.16
CA LYS A 306 6.17 5.24 9.51
C LYS A 306 5.56 3.84 9.37
N TYR A 307 6.37 2.81 9.21
CA TYR A 307 5.92 1.43 9.02
C TYR A 307 6.71 0.48 9.90
N VAL A 308 6.07 -0.60 10.34
CA VAL A 308 6.79 -1.70 10.99
C VAL A 308 7.50 -2.50 9.90
N ARG A 309 8.84 -2.56 9.95
CA ARG A 309 9.66 -3.40 9.07
C ARG A 309 9.43 -4.86 9.37
N TYR A 310 8.89 -5.60 8.40
CA TYR A 310 8.77 -7.05 8.49
C TYR A 310 9.89 -7.73 7.70
N VAL A 311 10.35 -8.87 8.22
CA VAL A 311 11.47 -9.64 7.68
C VAL A 311 10.94 -11.02 7.29
N PRO A 312 10.42 -11.20 6.07
CA PRO A 312 9.95 -12.50 5.62
C PRO A 312 11.13 -13.46 5.42
N THR A 313 10.96 -14.69 5.88
CA THR A 313 12.00 -15.73 5.79
C THR A 313 12.21 -16.22 4.36
N VAL A 314 11.15 -16.67 3.67
CA VAL A 314 11.15 -17.02 2.23
C VAL A 314 9.72 -16.82 1.69
N THR A 315 9.58 -16.30 0.47
CA THR A 315 8.33 -16.19 -0.28
C THR A 315 8.50 -16.74 -1.71
N GLY A 316 7.42 -17.17 -2.36
CA GLY A 316 7.44 -17.79 -3.69
C GLY A 316 6.09 -17.79 -4.38
#